data_AF-V8BCN3-F1
#
_entry.id   AF-V8BCN3-F1
#
_cell.length_a   1.000
_cell.length_b   1.000
_cell.length_c   1.000
_cell.angle_alpha   90.00
_cell.angle_beta   90.00
_cell.angle_gamma   90.00
#
_symmetry.space_group_name_H-M   'P 1'
#
loop_
_entity.id
_entity.type
_entity.pdbx_description
1 polymer ?
#
loop_
_entity_poly.entity_id
_entity_poly.type
_entity_poly.pdbx_seq_one_letter_code
_entity_poly.pdbx_strand_id
1 'polypeptide(L)'
;METEKTELELTELELEEFLEEVEKVQAQLRFNKIVQEMKENDPNLYQILFDFLHKKLSLDELNDFLSLEGEARRAYIDSYQAR
;
A
#
# COMPACT_ATOMS: atom_id res chain seq x y z
N MET A 1 13.11 -42.63 15.62
CA MET A 1 13.45 -42.32 14.22
C MET A 1 12.27 -41.75 13.45
N GLU A 2 11.07 -42.35 13.49
CA GLU A 2 9.87 -41.73 12.87
C GLU A 2 9.36 -40.50 13.64
N THR A 3 9.36 -40.53 14.97
CA THR A 3 8.90 -39.41 15.82
C THR A 3 9.74 -38.15 15.69
N GLU A 4 11.08 -38.29 15.70
CA GLU A 4 12.01 -37.16 15.50
C GLU A 4 11.87 -36.54 14.10
N LYS A 5 11.57 -37.36 13.08
CA LYS A 5 11.32 -36.86 11.73
C LYS A 5 10.04 -36.01 11.68
N THR A 6 8.97 -36.44 12.35
CA THR A 6 7.72 -35.68 12.44
C THR A 6 7.87 -34.39 13.23
N GLU A 7 8.65 -34.40 14.32
CA GLU A 7 8.94 -33.19 15.10
C GLU A 7 9.74 -32.17 14.27
N LEU A 8 10.74 -32.61 13.50
CA LEU A 8 11.49 -31.74 12.59
C LEU A 8 10.58 -31.10 11.53
N GLU A 9 9.74 -31.90 10.86
CA GLU A 9 8.78 -31.38 9.87
C GLU A 9 7.81 -30.36 10.47
N LEU A 10 7.35 -30.57 11.71
CA LEU A 10 6.50 -29.62 12.43
C LEU A 10 7.23 -28.30 12.71
N THR A 11 8.49 -28.36 13.13
CA THR A 11 9.30 -27.15 13.40
C THR A 11 9.64 -26.38 12.13
N GLU A 12 9.83 -27.06 10.99
CA GLU A 12 10.05 -26.41 9.71
C GLU A 12 8.80 -25.64 9.26
N LEU A 13 7.61 -26.23 9.40
CA LEU A 13 6.34 -25.55 9.11
C LEU A 13 6.10 -24.32 10.00
N GLU A 14 6.39 -24.43 11.30
CA GLU A 14 6.29 -23.30 12.23
C GLU A 14 7.25 -22.15 11.85
N LEU A 15 8.46 -22.47 11.39
CA LEU A 15 9.42 -21.47 10.92
C LEU A 15 8.96 -20.81 9.61
N GLU A 16 8.37 -21.57 8.68
CA GLU A 16 7.82 -21.02 7.44
C GLU A 16 6.67 -20.04 7.72
N GLU A 17 5.72 -20.42 8.59
CA GLU A 17 4.62 -19.54 8.99
C GLU A 17 5.15 -18.27 9.67
N PHE A 18 6.15 -18.40 10.56
CA PHE A 18 6.79 -17.25 11.19
C PHE A 18 7.46 -16.32 10.17
N LEU A 19 8.17 -16.87 9.18
CA LEU A 19 8.82 -16.08 8.13
C LEU A 19 7.79 -15.36 7.25
N GLU A 20 6.67 -16.00 6.94
CA GLU A 20 5.57 -15.37 6.19
C GLU A 20 4.99 -14.18 6.95
N GLU A 21 4.75 -14.33 8.26
CA GLU A 21 4.26 -13.23 9.11
C GLU A 21 5.29 -12.09 9.22
N VAL A 22 6.59 -12.41 9.33
CA VAL A 22 7.65 -11.39 9.29
C VAL A 22 7.63 -10.64 7.95
N GLU A 23 7.47 -11.33 6.83
CA GLU A 23 7.39 -10.70 5.52
C GLU A 23 6.18 -9.77 5.40
N LYS A 24 5.00 -10.21 5.88
CA LYS A 24 3.78 -9.38 5.93
C LYS A 24 4.00 -8.10 6.74
N VAL A 25 4.59 -8.22 7.93
CA VAL A 25 4.89 -7.06 8.78
C VAL A 25 5.87 -6.11 8.08
N GLN A 26 6.92 -6.62 7.44
CA GLN A 26 7.87 -5.79 6.71
C GLN A 26 7.22 -5.11 5.49
N ALA A 27 6.36 -5.80 4.76
CA ALA A 27 5.60 -5.22 3.66
C ALA A 27 4.71 -4.07 4.15
N GLN A 28 4.01 -4.25 5.28
CA GLN A 28 3.19 -3.21 5.88
C GLN A 28 4.02 -2.00 6.34
N LEU A 29 5.19 -2.23 6.95
CA LEU A 29 6.09 -1.14 7.36
C LEU A 29 6.60 -0.33 6.17
N ARG A 30 7.00 -1.01 5.07
CA ARG A 30 7.40 -0.34 3.83
C ARG A 30 6.26 0.47 3.24
N PHE A 31 5.06 -0.09 3.18
CA PHE A 31 3.87 0.61 2.69
C PHE A 31 3.55 1.84 3.54
N ASN A 32 3.54 1.69 4.87
CA ASN A 32 3.29 2.80 5.79
C ASN A 32 4.30 3.93 5.62
N LYS A 33 5.58 3.60 5.41
CA LYS A 33 6.62 4.59 5.16
C LYS A 33 6.34 5.40 3.89
N ILE A 34 6.01 4.72 2.78
CA ILE A 34 5.66 5.38 1.51
C ILE A 34 4.44 6.29 1.69
N VAL A 35 3.42 5.84 2.42
CA VAL A 35 2.23 6.66 2.70
C VAL A 35 2.58 7.90 3.54
N GLN A 36 3.46 7.77 4.54
CA GLN A 36 3.90 8.92 5.34
C GLN A 36 4.70 9.91 4.49
N GLU A 37 5.67 9.43 3.71
CA GLU A 37 6.44 10.29 2.79
C GLU A 37 5.52 11.01 1.79
N MET A 38 4.47 10.36 1.29
CA MET A 38 3.48 11.00 0.41
C MET A 38 2.65 12.06 1.14
N LYS A 39 2.22 11.80 2.38
CA LYS A 39 1.49 12.78 3.19
C LYS A 39 2.31 14.05 3.44
N GLU A 40 3.61 13.91 3.64
CA GLU A 40 4.51 15.03 3.91
C GLU A 40 4.85 15.82 2.64
N ASN A 41 5.13 15.13 1.53
CA ASN A 41 5.66 15.75 0.31
C ASN A 41 4.60 16.10 -0.73
N ASP A 42 3.51 15.32 -0.82
CA ASP A 42 2.42 15.49 -1.79
C ASP A 42 1.05 15.23 -1.13
N PRO A 43 0.63 16.05 -0.15
CA PRO A 43 -0.58 15.83 0.65
C PRO A 43 -1.86 15.74 -0.20
N ASN A 44 -1.94 16.50 -1.30
CA ASN A 44 -3.10 16.45 -2.19
C ASN A 44 -3.16 15.15 -3.01
N LEU A 45 -2.00 14.59 -3.39
CA LEU A 45 -1.96 13.27 -4.04
C LEU A 45 -2.44 12.19 -3.08
N TYR A 46 -2.00 12.25 -1.81
CA TYR A 46 -2.53 11.39 -0.76
C TYR A 46 -4.06 11.52 -0.65
N GLN A 47 -4.57 12.76 -0.66
CA GLN A 47 -6.02 13.01 -0.54
C GLN A 47 -6.81 12.44 -1.71
N ILE A 48 -6.33 12.55 -2.96
CA ILE A 48 -6.97 11.92 -4.14
C ILE A 48 -7.13 10.41 -3.94
N LEU A 49 -6.04 9.74 -3.54
CA LEU A 49 -6.06 8.29 -3.32
C LEU A 49 -6.94 7.90 -2.12
N PHE A 50 -6.91 8.71 -1.06
CA PHE A 50 -7.75 8.52 0.11
C PHE A 50 -9.24 8.63 -0.22
N ASP A 51 -9.62 9.63 -1.00
CA ASP A 51 -11.00 9.87 -1.41
C ASP A 51 -11.49 8.79 -2.38
N PHE A 52 -10.63 8.26 -3.25
CA PHE A 52 -10.95 7.08 -4.06
C PHE A 52 -11.20 5.84 -3.21
N LEU A 53 -10.31 5.52 -2.24
CA LEU A 53 -10.49 4.39 -1.34
C LEU A 53 -11.80 4.47 -0.53
N HIS A 54 -12.22 5.68 -0.18
CA HIS A 54 -13.48 5.93 0.54
C HIS A 54 -14.70 6.12 -0.38
N LYS A 55 -14.56 5.84 -1.69
CA LYS A 55 -15.62 5.95 -2.70
C LYS A 55 -16.20 7.37 -2.85
N LYS A 56 -15.42 8.39 -2.51
CA LYS A 56 -15.74 9.82 -2.69
C LYS A 56 -15.23 10.38 -4.03
N LEU A 57 -14.22 9.71 -4.59
CA LEU A 57 -13.76 9.91 -5.96
C LEU A 57 -14.11 8.64 -6.75
N SER A 58 -14.76 8.80 -7.90
CA SER A 58 -15.18 7.70 -8.75
C SER A 58 -14.01 7.07 -9.53
N LEU A 59 -14.21 5.87 -10.07
CA LEU A 59 -13.22 5.23 -10.94
C LEU A 59 -12.98 6.03 -12.23
N ASP A 60 -14.02 6.66 -12.78
CA ASP A 60 -13.91 7.49 -13.98
C ASP A 60 -13.07 8.74 -13.70
N GLU A 61 -13.31 9.44 -12.59
CA GLU A 61 -12.48 10.58 -12.17
C GLU A 61 -11.04 10.18 -11.89
N LEU A 62 -10.81 8.98 -11.32
CA LEU A 62 -9.45 8.47 -11.12
C LEU A 62 -8.77 8.21 -12.47
N ASN A 63 -9.47 7.60 -13.42
CA ASN A 63 -8.94 7.34 -14.76
C ASN A 63 -8.61 8.64 -15.49
N ASP A 64 -9.48 9.66 -15.40
CA ASP A 64 -9.22 10.98 -15.95
C ASP A 64 -7.94 11.58 -15.35
N PHE A 65 -7.78 11.54 -14.03
CA PHE A 65 -6.55 11.96 -13.36
C PHE A 65 -5.31 11.20 -13.85
N LEU A 66 -5.39 9.86 -13.97
CA LEU A 66 -4.29 9.02 -14.43
C LEU A 66 -3.93 9.25 -15.90
N SER A 67 -4.88 9.73 -16.72
CA SER A 67 -4.66 10.08 -18.12
C SER A 67 -3.89 11.39 -18.32
N LEU A 68 -3.87 12.27 -17.31
CA LEU A 68 -3.10 13.52 -17.35
C LEU A 68 -1.60 13.23 -17.28
N GLU A 69 -0.77 14.05 -17.91
CA GLU A 69 0.70 13.93 -17.84
C GLU A 69 1.36 15.28 -17.51
N GLY A 70 2.61 15.21 -17.02
CA GLY A 70 3.45 16.39 -16.77
C GLY A 70 2.77 17.48 -15.95
N GLU A 71 2.77 18.70 -16.48
CA GLU A 71 2.21 19.89 -15.83
C GLU A 71 0.70 19.79 -15.62
N ALA A 72 -0.05 19.15 -16.51
CA ALA A 72 -1.49 19.00 -16.35
C ALA A 72 -1.83 18.12 -15.14
N ARG A 73 -1.09 17.02 -14.96
CA ARG A 73 -1.24 16.17 -13.77
C ARG A 73 -0.85 16.92 -12.50
N ARG A 74 0.25 17.68 -12.52
CA ARG A 74 0.69 18.47 -11.37
C ARG A 74 -0.32 19.55 -11.00
N ALA A 75 -0.86 20.28 -11.98
CA ALA A 75 -1.89 21.29 -11.75
C ALA A 75 -3.19 20.68 -11.16
N TYR A 76 -3.57 19.47 -11.59
CA TYR A 76 -4.69 18.74 -10.99
C TYR A 76 -4.41 18.43 -9.50
N ILE A 77 -3.22 17.89 -9.18
CA ILE A 77 -2.82 17.60 -7.79
C ILE A 77 -2.84 18.88 -6.96
N ASP A 78 -2.23 19.96 -7.44
CA ASP A 78 -2.07 21.20 -6.68
C ASP A 78 -3.42 21.90 -6.41
N SER A 79 -4.39 21.73 -7.32
CA SER A 79 -5.74 22.31 -7.17
C SER A 79 -6.74 21.40 -6.46
N TYR A 80 -6.40 20.14 -6.20
CA TYR A 80 -7.32 19.17 -5.60
C TYR A 80 -7.79 19.60 -4.21
N GLN A 81 -9.09 19.45 -3.94
CA GLN A 81 -9.70 19.73 -2.65
C GLN A 81 -10.33 18.45 -2.11
N ALA A 82 -10.09 18.17 -0.82
CA ALA A 82 -10.64 17.02 -0.13
C ALA A 82 -12.17 16.98 -0.21
N ARG A 83 -12.72 15.78 -0.41
CA ARG A 83 -14.17 15.54 -0.48
C ARG A 83 -14.68 14.71 0.69
#